data_AF-A0A923VG22-F1
#
_entry.id   AF-A0A923VG22-F1
#
_cell.length_a   1.000
_cell.length_b   1.000
_cell.length_c   1.000
_cell.angle_alpha   90.00
_cell.angle_beta   90.00
_cell.angle_gamma   90.00
#
_symmetry.space_group_name_H-M   'P 1'
#
loop_
_entity.id
_entity.type
_entity.pdbx_description
1 polymer ?
#
loop_
_entity_poly.entity_id
_entity_poly.type
_entity_poly.pdbx_seq_one_letter_code
_entity_poly.pdbx_strand_id
1 'polypeptide(L)'
;MATLSVNINKIATLRNSRGGNNPNLIKTALDIERFGAQGITVHPRPDERHIRYADVYDLKKVIHTELNIEGNCREQKFVELVLANKP
;
A
#
# COMPACT_ATOMS: atom_id res chain seq x y z
N MET A 1 -7.75 19.05 13.01
CA MET A 1 -8.72 17.93 12.87
C MET A 1 -7.90 16.66 12.63
N ALA A 2 -8.34 15.51 13.14
CA ALA A 2 -7.67 14.23 12.88
C ALA A 2 -7.91 13.78 11.42
N THR A 3 -6.92 13.12 10.81
CA THR A 3 -7.00 12.52 9.47
C THR A 3 -7.08 11.00 9.56
N LEU A 4 -7.69 10.37 8.57
CA LEU A 4 -7.81 8.92 8.42
C LEU A 4 -6.93 8.44 7.26
N SER A 5 -5.91 7.65 7.57
CA SER A 5 -5.18 6.86 6.58
C SER A 5 -5.55 5.39 6.74
N VAL A 6 -6.07 4.77 5.67
CA VAL A 6 -6.59 3.39 5.75
C VAL A 6 -5.50 2.39 5.39
N ASN A 7 -5.22 1.45 6.30
CA ASN A 7 -4.25 0.40 6.06
C ASN A 7 -4.87 -0.75 5.23
N ILE A 8 -4.37 -0.96 4.01
CA ILE A 8 -4.95 -1.94 3.06
C ILE A 8 -4.22 -3.29 3.04
N ASN A 9 -3.32 -3.56 4.00
CA ASN A 9 -2.56 -4.82 4.07
C ASN A 9 -3.48 -6.06 4.05
N LYS A 10 -4.63 -6.01 4.71
CA LYS A 10 -5.56 -7.14 4.79
C LYS A 10 -6.28 -7.43 3.47
N ILE A 11 -6.48 -6.41 2.63
CA ILE A 11 -6.98 -6.60 1.26
C ILE A 11 -5.96 -7.40 0.44
N ALA A 12 -4.67 -7.06 0.56
CA ALA A 12 -3.60 -7.80 -0.10
C ALA A 12 -3.43 -9.22 0.46
N THR A 13 -3.64 -9.44 1.77
CA THR A 13 -3.70 -10.80 2.36
C THR A 13 -4.76 -11.66 1.67
N LEU A 14 -5.99 -11.13 1.52
CA LEU A 14 -7.08 -11.84 0.86
C LEU A 14 -6.71 -12.17 -0.59
N ARG A 15 -6.20 -11.20 -1.35
CA ARG A 15 -5.74 -11.37 -2.74
C ARG A 15 -4.69 -12.49 -2.83
N ASN A 16 -3.63 -12.41 -2.03
CA ASN A 16 -2.50 -13.33 -2.09
C ASN A 16 -2.90 -14.75 -1.71
N SER A 17 -3.87 -14.93 -0.81
CA SER A 17 -4.33 -16.25 -0.37
C SER A 17 -4.88 -17.14 -1.49
N ARG A 18 -5.32 -16.54 -2.61
CA ARG A 18 -5.92 -17.22 -3.76
C ARG A 18 -5.07 -17.13 -5.04
N GLY A 19 -3.99 -16.35 -5.05
CA GLY A 19 -3.09 -16.21 -6.20
C GLY A 19 -3.65 -15.43 -7.40
N GLY A 20 -4.85 -14.85 -7.29
CA GLY A 20 -5.48 -14.04 -8.32
C GLY A 20 -5.43 -12.53 -8.03
N ASN A 21 -6.21 -11.74 -8.75
CA ASN A 21 -6.38 -10.29 -8.51
C ASN A 21 -7.78 -9.97 -7.96
N ASN A 22 -8.23 -10.74 -6.97
CA ASN A 22 -9.51 -10.52 -6.29
C ASN A 22 -9.34 -10.69 -4.76
N PRO A 23 -9.52 -9.65 -3.95
CA PRO A 23 -9.88 -8.27 -4.34
C PRO A 23 -8.75 -7.57 -5.14
N ASN A 24 -9.15 -6.70 -6.07
CA ASN A 24 -8.21 -5.83 -6.79
C ASN A 24 -7.75 -4.71 -5.86
N LEU A 25 -6.46 -4.70 -5.54
CA LEU A 25 -5.88 -3.78 -4.56
C LEU A 25 -5.98 -2.31 -4.98
N ILE A 26 -5.66 -2.01 -6.25
CA ILE A 26 -5.69 -0.66 -6.81
C ILE A 26 -7.10 -0.09 -6.81
N LYS A 27 -8.07 -0.86 -7.31
CA LYS A 27 -9.47 -0.45 -7.29
C LYS A 27 -9.95 -0.18 -5.86
N THR A 28 -9.59 -1.04 -4.93
CA THR A 28 -9.99 -0.89 -3.52
C THR A 28 -9.39 0.38 -2.90
N ALA A 29 -8.14 0.71 -3.20
CA ALA A 29 -7.49 1.91 -2.68
C ALA A 29 -8.14 3.20 -3.23
N LEU A 30 -8.44 3.25 -4.53
CA LEU A 30 -9.17 4.36 -5.16
C LEU A 30 -10.61 4.50 -4.61
N ASP A 31 -11.29 3.37 -4.35
CA ASP A 31 -12.61 3.38 -3.72
C ASP A 31 -12.55 3.97 -2.30
N ILE A 32 -11.50 3.65 -1.53
CA ILE A 32 -11.28 4.19 -0.17
C ILE A 32 -11.05 5.71 -0.19
N GLU A 33 -10.22 6.23 -1.10
CA GLU A 33 -10.05 7.68 -1.27
C GLU A 33 -11.37 8.35 -1.63
N ARG A 34 -12.12 7.77 -2.59
CA ARG A 34 -13.44 8.29 -2.98
C ARG A 34 -14.43 8.32 -1.82
N PHE A 35 -14.30 7.41 -0.85
CA PHE A 35 -15.13 7.37 0.36
C PHE A 35 -14.65 8.31 1.47
N GLY A 36 -13.62 9.13 1.22
CA GLY A 36 -13.24 10.24 2.08
C GLY A 36 -12.02 9.99 2.97
N ALA A 37 -11.29 8.90 2.78
CA ALA A 37 -10.00 8.73 3.44
C ALA A 37 -8.99 9.78 2.94
N GLN A 38 -8.18 10.32 3.84
CA GLN A 38 -7.14 11.32 3.52
C GLN A 38 -5.77 10.68 3.30
N GLY A 39 -5.68 9.35 3.35
CA GLY A 39 -4.48 8.62 2.99
C GLY A 39 -4.69 7.12 2.88
N ILE A 40 -3.69 6.47 2.29
CA ILE A 40 -3.57 5.03 2.22
C ILE A 40 -2.28 4.63 2.94
N THR A 41 -2.38 3.63 3.81
CA THR A 41 -1.22 3.05 4.49
C THR A 41 -0.92 1.65 3.96
N VAL A 42 0.36 1.37 3.70
CA VAL A 42 0.85 0.04 3.32
C VAL A 42 2.09 -0.34 4.12
N HIS A 43 2.31 -1.64 4.30
CA HIS A 43 3.52 -2.17 4.92
C HIS A 43 4.09 -3.31 4.07
N PRO A 44 4.93 -3.02 3.06
CA PRO A 44 5.64 -4.05 2.28
C PRO A 44 6.65 -4.77 3.18
N ARG A 45 6.35 -6.01 3.56
CA ARG A 45 7.29 -6.84 4.35
C ARG A 45 8.30 -7.50 3.40
N PRO A 46 9.53 -7.81 3.85
CA PRO A 46 10.53 -8.47 3.01
C PRO A 46 10.09 -9.83 2.45
N ASP A 47 9.19 -10.53 3.15
CA ASP A 47 8.61 -11.81 2.75
C ASP A 47 7.39 -11.66 1.82
N GLU A 48 6.98 -10.43 1.50
CA GLU A 48 5.83 -10.10 0.66
C GLU A 48 4.51 -10.80 1.06
N ARG A 49 4.34 -11.13 2.35
CA ARG A 49 3.19 -11.92 2.83
C ARG A 49 1.83 -11.24 2.64
N HIS A 50 1.79 -9.92 2.39
CA HIS A 50 0.58 -9.16 2.03
C HIS A 50 0.86 -8.18 0.89
N ILE A 51 1.28 -6.97 1.22
CA ILE A 51 1.72 -5.97 0.24
C ILE A 51 3.05 -6.43 -0.33
N ARG A 52 3.14 -6.52 -1.65
CA ARG A 52 4.35 -6.76 -2.42
C ARG A 52 5.05 -5.44 -2.71
N TYR A 53 6.34 -5.46 -3.02
CA TYR A 53 7.05 -4.22 -3.41
C TYR A 53 6.44 -3.60 -4.66
N ALA A 54 6.00 -4.42 -5.62
CA ALA A 54 5.31 -3.98 -6.84
C ALA A 54 4.02 -3.19 -6.54
N ASP A 55 3.26 -3.60 -5.52
CA ASP A 55 2.01 -2.93 -5.15
C ASP A 55 2.25 -1.47 -4.77
N VAL A 56 3.37 -1.17 -4.11
CA VAL A 56 3.70 0.19 -3.68
C VAL A 56 3.99 1.09 -4.87
N TYR A 57 4.74 0.61 -5.86
CA TYR A 57 4.97 1.35 -7.11
C TYR A 57 3.69 1.59 -7.88
N ASP A 58 2.78 0.61 -7.91
CA ASP A 58 1.51 0.77 -8.62
C ASP A 58 0.55 1.70 -7.89
N LEU A 59 0.50 1.63 -6.56
CA LEU A 59 -0.28 2.57 -5.73
C LEU A 59 0.23 4.00 -5.89
N LYS A 60 1.55 4.24 -5.90
CA LYS A 60 2.08 5.61 -6.02
C LYS A 60 1.66 6.31 -7.33
N LYS A 61 1.41 5.54 -8.40
CA LYS A 61 0.96 6.10 -9.70
C LYS A 61 -0.48 6.61 -9.67
N VAL A 62 -1.31 6.14 -8.74
CA VAL A 62 -2.77 6.33 -8.77
C VAL A 62 -3.35 6.96 -7.51
N ILE A 63 -2.68 6.84 -6.37
CA ILE A 63 -3.10 7.48 -5.12
C ILE A 63 -2.88 8.99 -5.23
N HIS A 64 -3.93 9.76 -4.90
CA HIS A 64 -3.92 11.22 -4.97
C HIS A 64 -3.86 11.88 -3.59
N THR A 65 -4.09 11.10 -2.53
CA THR A 65 -3.93 11.46 -1.12
C THR A 65 -2.56 11.06 -0.58
N GLU A 66 -2.34 11.19 0.73
CA GLU A 66 -1.08 10.78 1.36
C GLU A 66 -0.88 9.25 1.23
N LEU A 67 0.28 8.83 0.73
CA LEU A 67 0.68 7.42 0.73
C LEU A 67 1.66 7.17 1.87
N ASN A 68 1.19 6.65 3.00
CA ASN A 68 2.05 6.30 4.12
C ASN A 68 2.65 4.89 3.94
N ILE A 69 3.98 4.79 3.87
CA ILE A 69 4.70 3.53 3.67
C ILE A 69 5.43 3.15 4.97
N GLU A 70 4.91 2.15 5.67
CA GLU A 70 5.52 1.58 6.87
C GLU A 70 6.58 0.51 6.51
N GLY A 71 7.63 0.41 7.32
CA GLY A 71 8.60 -0.68 7.18
C GLY A 71 9.78 -0.59 8.14
N ASN A 72 10.72 -1.51 7.97
CA ASN A 72 11.94 -1.58 8.77
C ASN A 72 13.06 -0.80 8.07
N CYS A 73 13.53 0.31 8.66
CA CYS A 73 14.60 1.14 8.11
C CYS A 73 15.98 0.46 8.04
N ARG A 74 16.14 -0.73 8.65
CA ARG A 74 17.35 -1.55 8.51
C ARG A 74 17.37 -2.38 7.23
N GLU A 75 16.22 -2.52 6.55
CA GLU A 75 16.13 -3.24 5.29
C GLU A 75 16.45 -2.31 4.12
N GLN A 76 17.59 -2.55 3.46
CA GLN A 76 18.04 -1.71 2.34
C GLN A 76 17.00 -1.61 1.23
N LYS A 77 16.34 -2.73 0.88
CA LYS A 77 15.25 -2.76 -0.12
C LYS A 77 14.08 -1.87 0.27
N PHE A 78 13.77 -1.74 1.55
CA PHE A 78 12.70 -0.85 2.02
C PHE A 78 13.10 0.62 1.87
N VAL A 79 14.33 0.98 2.26
CA VAL A 79 14.84 2.35 2.09
C VAL A 79 14.83 2.77 0.62
N GLU A 80 15.31 1.89 -0.27
CA GLU A 80 15.29 2.13 -1.73
C GLU A 80 13.87 2.31 -2.27
N LEU A 81 12.91 1.48 -1.82
CA LEU A 81 11.51 1.60 -2.19
C LEU A 81 10.95 2.98 -1.80
N VAL A 82 11.21 3.44 -0.58
CA VAL A 82 10.73 4.75 -0.09
C VAL A 82 11.35 5.89 -0.91
N LEU A 83 12.67 5.86 -1.14
CA LEU A 83 13.35 6.89 -1.93
C LEU A 83 12.86 6.95 -3.38
N ALA A 84 12.53 5.79 -3.97
CA ALA A 84 12.00 5.72 -5.33
C ALA A 84 10.57 6.23 -5.45
N ASN A 85 9.75 6.10 -4.40
CA ASN A 85 8.33 6.47 -4.45
C ASN A 85 8.04 7.86 -3.89
N LYS A 86 8.92 8.47 -3.09
CA LYS A 86 8.70 9.78 -2.44
C LYS A 86 7.27 9.89 -1.88
N PRO A 87 6.91 9.00 -0.93
CA PRO A 87 5.55 8.87 -0.41
C PRO A 87 4.90 10.20 -0.08
#